data_AF-A0A481RKZ3-F1
#
_entry.id   AF-A0A481RKZ3-F1
#
_cell.length_a   1.000
_cell.length_b   1.000
_cell.length_c   1.000
_cell.angle_alpha   90.00
_cell.angle_beta   90.00
_cell.angle_gamma   90.00
#
_symmetry.space_group_name_H-M   'P 1'
#
loop_
_entity.id
_entity.type
_entity.pdbx_description
1 polymer ?
#
loop_
_entity_poly.entity_id
_entity_poly.type
_entity_poly.pdbx_seq_one_letter_code
_entity_poly.pdbx_strand_id
1 'polypeptide(L)' 'MTQPFSLDEVVDIVATHEPVTAEDVDEHINLNEIELQQVENLLTIAEERGRVLKVNGKFWVMRIGKYADDIQ' A
#
# COMPACT_ATOMS: atom_id res chain seq x y z
N MET A 1 16.10 -16.71 -3.57
CA MET A 1 14.98 -16.54 -4.52
C MET A 1 14.46 -15.14 -4.27
N THR A 2 14.87 -14.17 -5.06
CA THR A 2 14.39 -12.79 -4.95
C THR A 2 13.08 -12.74 -5.70
N GLN A 3 11.96 -12.81 -4.97
CA GLN A 3 10.62 -12.73 -5.57
C GLN A 3 10.39 -11.31 -6.09
N PRO A 4 9.63 -11.13 -7.18
CA PRO A 4 9.42 -9.80 -7.74
C PRO A 4 8.59 -8.94 -6.78
N PHE A 5 9.15 -7.78 -6.41
CA PHE A 5 8.43 -6.67 -5.78
C PHE A 5 7.18 -6.34 -6.60
N SER A 6 6.01 -6.77 -6.12
CA SER A 6 4.76 -6.76 -6.88
C SER A 6 3.70 -5.94 -6.17
N LEU A 7 2.75 -5.40 -6.93
CA LEU A 7 1.60 -4.67 -6.42
C LEU A 7 0.89 -5.41 -5.28
N ASP A 8 0.77 -6.73 -5.37
CA ASP A 8 0.12 -7.56 -4.36
C ASP A 8 0.88 -7.56 -3.02
N GLU A 9 2.21 -7.50 -3.02
CA GLU A 9 3.01 -7.46 -1.79
C GLU A 9 2.81 -6.14 -1.02
N VAL A 10 2.78 -5.02 -1.76
CA VAL A 10 2.46 -3.69 -1.19
C VAL A 10 1.05 -3.69 -0.60
N VAL A 11 0.08 -4.31 -1.28
CA VAL A 11 -1.30 -4.42 -0.77
C VAL A 11 -1.37 -5.32 0.47
N ASP A 12 -0.63 -6.42 0.51
CA ASP A 12 -0.58 -7.32 1.68
C ASP A 12 0.02 -6.63 2.91
N ILE A 13 1.04 -5.79 2.73
CA ILE A 13 1.61 -4.96 3.82
C ILE A 13 0.55 -4.02 4.37
N VAL A 14 -0.16 -3.30 3.49
CA VAL A 14 -1.27 -2.41 3.89
C VAL A 14 -2.36 -3.20 4.61
N ALA A 15 -2.76 -4.37 4.11
CA ALA A 15 -3.78 -5.22 4.74
C ALA A 15 -3.41 -5.70 6.15
N THR A 16 -2.11 -5.89 6.42
CA THR A 16 -1.62 -6.42 7.70
C THR A 16 -1.34 -5.32 8.72
N HIS A 17 -0.98 -4.12 8.26
CA HIS A 17 -0.47 -3.04 9.12
C HIS A 17 -1.30 -1.75 9.04
N GLU A 18 -2.44 -1.74 8.36
CA GLU A 18 -3.25 -0.52 8.21
C GLU A 18 -3.62 0.13 9.56
N PRO A 19 -3.56 1.47 9.66
CA PRO A 19 -3.12 2.42 8.63
C PRO A 19 -1.59 2.54 8.52
N VAL A 20 -1.06 2.59 7.28
CA VAL A 20 0.38 2.74 6.98
C VAL A 20 0.67 3.94 6.09
N THR A 21 1.87 4.52 6.18
CA THR A 21 2.40 5.48 5.21
C THR A 21 3.27 4.78 4.16
N ALA A 22 3.66 5.49 3.10
CA ALA A 22 4.61 4.93 2.12
C ALA A 22 5.97 4.63 2.76
N GLU A 23 6.40 5.41 3.75
CA GLU A 23 7.63 5.18 4.52
C GLU A 23 7.51 3.90 5.36
N ASP A 24 6.39 3.69 6.05
CA ASP A 24 6.16 2.45 6.82
C ASP A 24 6.17 1.21 5.89
N VAL A 25 5.55 1.33 4.71
CA VAL A 25 5.59 0.26 3.70
C VAL A 25 7.02 0.01 3.23
N ASP A 26 7.81 1.06 2.95
CA ASP A 26 9.22 0.97 2.59
C ASP A 26 10.09 0.32 3.69
N GLU A 27 9.80 0.56 4.97
CA GLU A 27 10.48 -0.09 6.10
C GLU A 27 10.17 -1.60 6.20
N HIS A 28 8.96 -2.01 5.80
CA HIS A 28 8.58 -3.42 5.73
C HIS A 28 9.16 -4.14 4.51
N ILE A 29 9.57 -3.36 3.52
CA ILE A 29 10.26 -3.82 2.32
C ILE A 29 11.76 -3.92 2.65
N ASN A 30 12.45 -4.96 2.16
CA ASN A 30 13.89 -4.99 2.32
C ASN A 30 14.49 -3.72 1.67
N LEU A 31 15.13 -2.88 2.49
CA LEU A 31 15.71 -1.55 2.20
C LEU A 31 16.60 -1.43 0.93
N ASN A 32 16.85 -2.52 0.21
CA ASN A 32 17.69 -2.57 -0.99
C ASN A 32 16.95 -3.01 -2.26
N GLU A 33 15.63 -3.22 -2.23
CA GLU A 33 14.91 -3.76 -3.38
C GLU A 33 14.21 -2.69 -4.24
N ILE A 34 13.65 -1.62 -3.64
CA ILE A 34 13.02 -0.51 -4.38
C ILE A 34 13.18 0.83 -3.66
N GLU A 35 13.04 1.93 -4.41
CA GLU A 35 13.02 3.29 -3.86
C GLU A 35 11.63 3.65 -3.33
N LEU A 36 11.55 4.50 -2.30
CA LEU A 36 10.29 5.03 -1.75
C LEU A 36 9.35 5.59 -2.83
N GLN A 37 9.89 6.23 -3.86
CA GLN A 37 9.08 6.74 -4.97
C GLN A 37 8.34 5.64 -5.73
N GLN A 38 8.94 4.45 -5.84
CA GLN A 38 8.30 3.28 -6.45
C GLN A 38 7.23 2.69 -5.54
N VAL A 39 7.45 2.69 -4.21
CA VAL A 39 6.43 2.31 -3.22
C VAL A 39 5.20 3.22 -3.35
N GLU A 40 5.40 4.53 -3.41
CA GLU A 40 4.31 5.50 -3.63
C GLU A 40 3.57 5.26 -4.96
N ASN A 41 4.31 4.95 -6.03
CA ASN A 41 3.71 4.67 -7.32
C ASN A 41 2.87 3.37 -7.28
N LEU A 42 3.36 2.32 -6.63
CA LEU A 42 2.62 1.07 -6.44
C LEU A 42 1.36 1.28 -5.60
N LEU A 43 1.45 2.05 -4.50
CA LEU A 43 0.29 2.40 -3.68
C LEU A 43 -0.75 3.20 -4.47
N THR A 44 -0.31 4.15 -5.31
CA THR A 44 -1.19 4.91 -6.20
C THR A 44 -1.87 4.00 -7.21
N ILE A 45 -1.14 3.07 -7.84
CA ILE A 45 -1.71 2.08 -8.76
C ILE A 45 -2.73 1.18 -8.01
N ALA A 46 -2.44 0.80 -6.77
CA ALA A 46 -3.36 0.02 -5.94
C ALA A 46 -4.64 0.81 -5.60
N GLU A 47 -4.53 2.12 -5.39
CA GLU A 47 -5.66 3.03 -5.21
C GLU A 47 -6.55 3.09 -6.45
N GLU A 48 -5.94 3.34 -7.61
CA GLU A 48 -6.63 3.42 -8.91
C GLU A 48 -7.34 2.11 -9.24
N ARG A 49 -6.75 0.97 -8.87
CA ARG A 49 -7.35 -0.37 -9.00
C ARG A 49 -8.38 -0.70 -7.92
N GLY A 50 -8.61 0.20 -6.97
CA GLY A 50 -9.56 0.05 -5.88
C GLY A 50 -9.21 -1.06 -4.89
N ARG A 51 -7.92 -1.29 -4.64
CA ARG A 51 -7.44 -2.21 -3.61
C ARG A 51 -7.27 -1.52 -2.26
N VAL A 52 -6.72 -0.31 -2.27
CA VAL A 52 -6.44 0.52 -1.10
C VAL A 52 -7.10 1.91 -1.25
N LEU A 53 -7.16 2.66 -0.16
CA LEU A 53 -7.64 4.04 -0.11
C LEU A 53 -6.59 4.93 0.55
N LYS A 54 -6.41 6.13 0.00
CA LYS A 54 -5.59 7.17 0.62
C LYS A 54 -6.43 8.01 1.57
N VAL A 55 -6.09 7.98 2.86
CA VAL A 55 -6.77 8.75 3.92
C VAL A 55 -5.83 9.82 4.49
N ASN A 56 -6.41 10.99 4.84
CA ASN A 56 -5.67 12.14 5.37
C ASN A 56 -4.45 12.57 4.53
N GLY A 57 -4.45 12.31 3.22
CA GLY A 57 -3.42 12.74 2.28
C GLY A 57 -2.06 12.02 2.40
N LYS A 58 -1.89 11.05 3.30
CA LYS A 58 -0.61 10.33 3.48
C LYS A 58 -0.70 8.89 3.99
N PHE A 59 -1.84 8.47 4.53
CA PHE A 59 -2.02 7.12 5.04
C PHE A 59 -2.77 6.27 4.01
N TRP A 60 -2.47 4.98 4.00
CA TRP A 60 -3.05 3.98 3.13
C TRP A 60 -3.72 2.91 3.99
N VAL A 61 -4.94 2.57 3.62
CA VAL A 61 -5.79 1.57 4.27
C VAL A 61 -6.43 0.67 3.22
N MET A 62 -6.89 -0.51 3.60
CA MET A 62 -7.60 -1.38 2.68
C MET A 62 -8.94 -0.77 2.27
N ARG A 63 -9.27 -0.88 0.98
CA ARG A 63 -10.59 -0.43 0.46
C ARG A 63 -11.73 -1.35 0.89
N ILE A 64 -11.43 -2.56 1.35
CA ILE A 64 -12.38 -3.54 1.87
C ILE A 64 -12.04 -3.77 3.34
N GLY A 65 -12.91 -3.36 4.24
CA GLY A 65 -12.64 -3.31 5.68
C GLY A 65 -13.52 -2.29 6.39
N LYS A 66 -13.24 -1.98 7.66
CA LYS A 66 -14.02 -1.03 8.47
C LYS A 66 -13.99 0.41 7.92
N TYR A 67 -13.03 0.70 7.04
CA TYR A 67 -12.83 1.96 6.32
C TYR A 67 -13.13 1.85 4.83
N ALA A 68 -13.71 0.73 4.38
CA ALA A 68 -14.35 0.68 3.08
C ALA A 68 -15.46 1.72 3.11
N ASP A 69 -15.24 2.84 2.43
CA ASP A 69 -16.32 3.76 2.15
C ASP A 69 -17.45 2.94 1.50
N ASP A 70 -18.58 2.87 2.20
CA ASP A 70 -19.87 2.38 1.71
C ASP A 70 -20.20 3.21 0.46
N ILE A 71 -19.69 2.79 -0.70
CA ILE A 71 -20.15 3.32 -1.97
C ILE A 71 -21.52 2.69 -2.21
N GLN A 72 -22.55 3.45 -1.85
CA GLN A 72 -23.96 3.26 -2.21
C GLN A 72 -24.16 2.98 -3.70
#